data_AF-A0A7D9HHR5-F1
#
_entry.id   AF-A0A7D9HHR5-F1
#
_cell.length_a   1.000
_cell.length_b   1.000
_cell.length_c   1.000
_cell.angle_alpha   90.00
_cell.angle_beta   90.00
_cell.angle_gamma   90.00
#
_symmetry.space_group_name_H-M   'P 1'
#
loop_
_entity.id
_entity.type
_entity.pdbx_description
1 polymer ?
#
loop_
_entity_poly.entity_id
_entity_poly.type
_entity_poly.pdbx_seq_one_letter_code
_entity_poly.pdbx_strand_id
1 'polypeptide(L)'
;MKKMHLLENNVIMPFATLSNYTANPETLNVTECHQFRERGLLHISDGAYEFFLSLEQERVNNINLVKLTSHQSNMVDMSIKAVSSNKTLINHFGGLFHLDEDEDKGLVSELFMEIVERYMKMGAGQFLRDFRRDYHLKKSLAHRKAVLQRKEKANERRMKVHFKQMEQDRSPGKRISHARLLSLVNELTHKGLTLLYTNVYVVHTTFVVLLVGTKKS
;
A
#
# COMPACT_ATOMS: atom_id res chain seq x y z
N MET A 1 -21.21 29.61 -19.13
CA MET A 1 -22.66 29.41 -18.91
C MET A 1 -23.22 28.27 -19.75
N LYS A 2 -23.03 28.22 -21.07
CA LYS A 2 -23.63 27.18 -21.94
C LYS A 2 -23.35 25.71 -21.51
N LYS A 3 -22.10 25.36 -21.19
CA LYS A 3 -21.73 24.03 -20.64
C LYS A 3 -22.46 23.65 -19.34
N MET A 4 -22.73 24.62 -18.47
CA MET A 4 -23.43 24.40 -17.20
C MET A 4 -24.90 24.05 -17.46
N HIS A 5 -25.57 24.80 -18.35
CA HIS A 5 -26.96 24.48 -18.72
C HIS A 5 -27.09 23.12 -19.41
N LEU A 6 -26.10 22.70 -20.21
CA LEU A 6 -26.08 21.34 -20.77
C LEU A 6 -26.09 20.28 -19.68
N LEU A 7 -25.30 20.46 -18.61
CA LEU A 7 -25.29 19.54 -17.48
C LEU A 7 -26.58 19.61 -16.66
N GLU A 8 -27.10 20.81 -16.40
CA GLU A 8 -28.36 21.01 -15.66
C GLU A 8 -29.57 20.36 -16.34
N ASN A 9 -29.61 20.39 -17.68
CA ASN A 9 -30.74 19.88 -18.44
C ASN A 9 -30.69 18.37 -18.71
N ASN A 10 -29.51 17.74 -18.66
CA ASN A 10 -29.33 16.36 -19.12
C ASN A 10 -28.73 15.42 -18.05
N VAL A 11 -27.89 15.95 -17.15
CA VAL A 11 -27.08 15.14 -16.23
C VAL A 11 -27.56 15.30 -14.79
N ILE A 12 -27.80 16.54 -14.35
CA ILE A 12 -28.23 16.85 -12.99
C ILE A 12 -29.74 16.64 -12.90
N MET A 13 -30.19 15.95 -11.85
CA MET A 13 -31.62 15.69 -11.64
C MET A 13 -32.03 15.98 -10.20
N PRO A 14 -33.22 16.56 -9.93
CA PRO A 14 -33.69 16.78 -8.57
C PRO A 14 -33.94 15.47 -7.81
N PHE A 15 -33.67 15.47 -6.51
CA PHE A 15 -33.94 14.33 -5.62
C PHE A 15 -35.38 13.82 -5.73
N ALA A 16 -36.36 14.73 -5.68
CA ALA A 16 -37.78 14.40 -5.71
C ALA A 16 -38.21 13.69 -7.01
N THR A 17 -37.46 13.92 -8.09
CA THR A 17 -37.68 13.24 -9.36
C THR A 17 -37.07 11.85 -9.27
N LEU A 18 -35.79 11.75 -8.91
CA LEU A 18 -35.07 10.47 -8.80
C LEU A 18 -35.66 9.51 -7.77
N SER A 19 -36.20 10.00 -6.65
CA SER A 19 -36.76 9.16 -5.58
C SER A 19 -37.89 8.25 -6.04
N ASN A 20 -38.53 8.56 -7.18
CA ASN A 20 -39.68 7.82 -7.69
C ASN A 20 -39.29 6.70 -8.67
N TYR A 21 -38.12 6.74 -9.29
CA TYR A 21 -37.76 5.81 -10.37
C TYR A 21 -36.29 5.39 -10.44
N THR A 22 -35.41 5.91 -9.58
CA THR A 22 -33.99 5.54 -9.63
C THR A 22 -33.80 4.03 -9.45
N ALA A 23 -32.91 3.46 -10.26
CA ALA A 23 -32.45 2.09 -10.10
C ALA A 23 -31.52 1.91 -8.87
N ASN A 24 -30.99 3.00 -8.31
CA ASN A 24 -29.95 2.99 -7.26
C ASN A 24 -30.38 3.78 -5.99
N PRO A 25 -31.47 3.38 -5.31
CA PRO A 25 -32.04 4.14 -4.20
C PRO A 25 -31.08 4.30 -3.00
N GLU A 26 -30.22 3.31 -2.75
CA GLU A 26 -29.22 3.37 -1.69
C GLU A 26 -28.23 4.52 -1.90
N THR A 27 -27.74 4.69 -3.13
CA THR A 27 -26.77 5.74 -3.46
C THR A 27 -27.41 7.13 -3.39
N LEU A 28 -28.67 7.24 -3.84
CA LEU A 28 -29.46 8.46 -3.72
C LEU A 28 -29.63 8.87 -2.25
N ASN A 29 -29.98 7.91 -1.38
CA ASN A 29 -30.15 8.16 0.05
C ASN A 29 -28.84 8.56 0.74
N VAL A 30 -27.72 7.90 0.41
CA VAL A 30 -26.41 8.27 0.96
C VAL A 30 -26.02 9.70 0.57
N THR A 31 -26.24 10.07 -0.69
CA THR A 31 -25.97 11.43 -1.18
C THR A 31 -26.84 12.45 -0.46
N GLU A 32 -28.12 12.14 -0.25
CA GLU A 32 -29.05 13.00 0.49
C GLU A 32 -28.66 13.15 1.96
N CYS A 33 -28.33 12.04 2.64
CA CYS A 33 -27.88 12.07 4.03
C CYS A 33 -26.59 12.88 4.21
N HIS A 34 -25.74 12.95 3.19
CA HIS A 34 -24.49 13.70 3.22
C HIS A 34 -24.62 15.20 2.89
N GLN A 35 -25.81 15.71 2.53
CA GLN A 35 -26.04 17.12 2.17
C GLN A 35 -25.94 18.14 3.34
N PHE A 36 -25.24 17.82 4.43
CA PHE A 36 -25.28 18.57 5.68
C PHE A 36 -24.98 20.08 5.50
N ARG A 37 -25.83 20.92 6.11
CA ARG A 37 -25.74 22.39 6.28
C ARG A 37 -25.70 23.29 5.03
N GLU A 38 -25.11 22.88 3.91
CA GLU A 38 -24.88 23.79 2.77
C GLU A 38 -25.45 23.33 1.42
N ARG A 39 -26.09 22.13 1.33
CA ARG A 39 -26.61 21.58 0.05
C ARG A 39 -25.59 21.65 -1.10
N GLY A 40 -24.33 21.37 -0.80
CA GLY A 40 -23.23 21.45 -1.78
C GLY A 40 -23.10 20.24 -2.71
N LEU A 41 -23.89 19.19 -2.50
CA LEU A 41 -23.91 18.00 -3.35
C LEU A 41 -25.06 18.07 -4.35
N LEU A 42 -24.79 17.59 -5.56
CA LEU A 42 -25.77 17.50 -6.63
C LEU A 42 -26.15 16.04 -6.85
N HIS A 43 -27.41 15.83 -7.19
CA HIS A 43 -27.91 14.53 -7.63
C HIS A 43 -27.83 14.46 -9.16
N ILE A 44 -27.52 13.28 -9.67
CA ILE A 44 -27.34 13.03 -11.11
C ILE A 44 -28.26 11.91 -11.57
N SER A 45 -28.55 11.87 -12.87
CA SER A 45 -29.33 10.78 -13.48
C SER A 45 -28.63 9.43 -13.34
N ASP A 46 -29.40 8.33 -13.39
CA ASP A 46 -28.85 6.97 -13.32
C ASP A 46 -27.84 6.72 -14.46
N GLY A 47 -28.11 7.21 -15.67
CA GLY A 47 -27.17 7.10 -16.79
C GLY A 47 -25.84 7.82 -16.52
N ALA A 48 -25.90 9.01 -15.90
CA ALA A 48 -24.69 9.71 -15.50
C ALA A 48 -23.92 8.96 -14.40
N TYR A 49 -24.63 8.37 -13.43
CA TYR A 49 -24.04 7.53 -12.40
C TYR A 49 -23.30 6.31 -13.02
N GLU A 50 -23.94 5.60 -13.94
CA GLU A 50 -23.33 4.47 -14.66
C GLU A 50 -22.11 4.87 -15.49
N PHE A 51 -22.14 6.07 -16.10
CA PHE A 51 -20.98 6.64 -16.76
C PHE A 51 -19.81 6.84 -15.79
N PHE A 52 -20.04 7.42 -14.61
CA PHE A 52 -18.98 7.61 -13.61
C PHE A 52 -18.45 6.29 -13.04
N LEU A 53 -19.29 5.26 -12.89
CA LEU A 53 -18.82 3.92 -12.54
C LEU A 53 -17.89 3.34 -13.63
N SER A 54 -18.26 3.52 -14.89
CA SER A 54 -17.44 3.08 -16.03
C SER A 54 -16.11 3.84 -16.09
N LEU A 55 -16.14 5.15 -15.82
CA LEU A 55 -14.94 5.99 -15.75
C LEU A 55 -14.02 5.59 -14.59
N GLU A 56 -14.58 5.26 -13.42
CA GLU A 56 -13.82 4.75 -12.28
C GLU A 56 -13.16 3.41 -12.60
N GLN A 57 -13.86 2.50 -13.28
CA GLN A 57 -13.27 1.23 -13.72
C GLN A 57 -12.08 1.47 -14.65
N GLU A 58 -12.22 2.37 -15.62
CA GLU A 58 -11.13 2.73 -16.52
C GLU A 58 -9.96 3.41 -15.80
N ARG A 59 -10.24 4.23 -14.78
CA ARG A 59 -9.22 4.81 -13.92
C ARG A 59 -8.41 3.73 -13.22
N VAL A 60 -9.06 2.74 -12.60
CA VAL A 60 -8.38 1.62 -11.91
C VAL A 60 -7.55 0.78 -12.89
N ASN A 61 -8.09 0.51 -14.08
CA ASN A 61 -7.40 -0.26 -15.13
C ASN A 61 -6.12 0.44 -15.63
N ASN A 62 -6.12 1.78 -15.64
CA ASN A 62 -5.02 2.58 -16.16
C ASN A 62 -4.09 3.17 -15.09
N ILE A 63 -4.53 3.28 -13.83
CA ILE A 63 -3.77 3.81 -12.70
C ILE A 63 -3.63 2.71 -11.65
N ASN A 64 -2.59 1.90 -11.81
CA ASN A 64 -2.26 0.82 -10.89
C ASN A 64 -0.75 0.55 -10.88
N LEU A 65 -0.32 -0.36 -10.01
CA LEU A 65 1.09 -0.66 -9.80
C LEU A 65 1.78 -1.18 -11.07
N VAL A 66 1.08 -1.97 -11.90
CA VAL A 66 1.64 -2.50 -13.16
C VAL A 66 1.93 -1.36 -14.12
N LYS A 67 0.98 -0.43 -14.27
CA LYS A 67 1.13 0.76 -15.11
C LYS A 67 2.18 1.72 -14.56
N LEU A 68 2.25 1.90 -13.24
CA LEU A 68 3.28 2.72 -12.59
C LEU A 68 4.68 2.17 -12.85
N THR A 69 4.84 0.85 -12.78
CA THR A 69 6.16 0.21 -12.98
C THR A 69 6.61 0.31 -14.44
N SER A 70 5.68 0.15 -15.40
CA SER A 70 5.98 0.19 -16.83
C SER A 70 6.14 1.60 -17.39
N HIS A 71 5.32 2.56 -16.97
CA HIS A 71 5.28 3.91 -17.56
C HIS A 71 5.84 5.01 -16.65
N GLN A 72 6.07 4.72 -15.36
CA GLN A 72 6.69 5.63 -14.39
C GLN A 72 6.04 7.03 -14.40
N SER A 73 6.83 8.08 -14.68
CA SER A 73 6.36 9.47 -14.74
C SER A 73 5.30 9.71 -15.80
N ASN A 74 5.30 8.93 -16.89
CA ASN A 74 4.39 9.08 -18.02
C ASN A 74 3.05 8.37 -17.81
N MET A 75 2.88 7.64 -16.71
CA MET A 75 1.66 6.88 -16.43
C MET A 75 0.42 7.77 -16.54
N VAL A 76 0.43 8.96 -15.93
CA VAL A 76 -0.76 9.82 -15.88
C VAL A 76 -1.18 10.28 -17.28
N ASP A 77 -0.24 10.79 -18.07
CA ASP A 77 -0.52 11.29 -19.42
C ASP A 77 -0.96 10.17 -20.36
N MET A 78 -0.35 8.99 -20.24
CA MET A 78 -0.75 7.81 -21.02
C MET A 78 -2.14 7.31 -20.64
N SER A 79 -2.47 7.33 -19.35
CA SER A 79 -3.79 6.96 -18.85
C SER A 79 -4.86 7.94 -19.29
N ILE A 80 -4.59 9.25 -19.25
CA ILE A 80 -5.50 10.28 -19.79
C ILE A 80 -5.74 10.03 -21.27
N LYS A 81 -4.68 9.86 -22.08
CA LYS A 81 -4.81 9.58 -23.51
C LYS A 81 -5.63 8.32 -23.80
N ALA A 82 -5.37 7.24 -23.04
CA ALA A 82 -6.11 5.99 -23.20
C ALA A 82 -7.61 6.18 -22.94
N VAL A 83 -7.96 6.78 -21.80
CA VAL A 83 -9.37 6.98 -21.41
C VAL A 83 -10.07 8.00 -22.30
N SER A 84 -9.41 9.09 -22.69
CA SER A 84 -9.94 10.09 -23.62
C SER A 84 -10.19 9.55 -25.02
N SER A 85 -9.54 8.44 -25.41
CA SER A 85 -9.75 7.78 -26.71
C SER A 85 -10.75 6.63 -26.67
N ASN A 86 -11.32 6.34 -25.49
CA ASN A 86 -12.22 5.20 -25.29
C ASN A 86 -13.60 5.50 -25.91
N LYS A 87 -13.89 4.89 -27.06
CA LYS A 87 -15.15 5.06 -27.79
C LYS A 87 -16.38 4.69 -26.97
N THR A 88 -16.28 3.68 -26.10
CA THR A 88 -17.42 3.26 -25.26
C THR A 88 -17.78 4.36 -24.28
N LEU A 89 -16.79 4.96 -23.61
CA LEU A 89 -17.03 6.08 -22.70
C LEU A 89 -17.52 7.33 -23.43
N ILE A 90 -16.94 7.64 -24.60
CA ILE A 90 -17.37 8.77 -25.43
C ILE A 90 -18.84 8.60 -25.82
N ASN A 91 -19.21 7.43 -26.32
CA ASN A 91 -20.59 7.14 -26.75
C ASN A 91 -21.56 7.14 -25.58
N HIS A 92 -21.17 6.56 -24.43
CA HIS A 92 -21.99 6.57 -23.23
C HIS A 92 -22.23 8.02 -22.76
N PHE A 93 -21.16 8.82 -22.62
CA PHE A 93 -21.29 10.21 -22.21
C PHE A 93 -22.11 11.03 -23.20
N GLY A 94 -21.85 10.88 -24.50
CA GLY A 94 -22.62 11.56 -25.55
C GLY A 94 -24.10 11.17 -25.54
N GLY A 95 -24.41 9.91 -25.24
CA GLY A 95 -25.77 9.41 -25.09
C GLY A 95 -26.54 9.96 -23.89
N LEU A 96 -25.88 10.67 -22.97
CA LEU A 96 -26.57 11.38 -21.87
C LEU A 96 -27.26 12.65 -22.36
N PHE A 97 -26.87 13.19 -23.52
CA PHE A 97 -27.34 14.48 -24.00
C PHE A 97 -28.27 14.31 -25.21
N HIS A 98 -29.45 14.91 -25.11
CA HIS A 98 -30.40 15.00 -26.23
C HIS A 98 -30.15 16.33 -26.93
N LEU A 99 -29.32 16.31 -27.99
CA LEU A 99 -28.84 17.52 -28.66
C LEU A 99 -29.49 17.68 -30.04
N ASP A 100 -30.13 18.82 -30.26
CA ASP A 100 -30.71 19.19 -31.55
C ASP A 100 -29.70 19.97 -32.43
N GLU A 101 -28.72 20.63 -31.80
CA GLU A 101 -27.75 21.51 -32.48
C GLU A 101 -26.34 20.90 -32.54
N ASP A 102 -25.63 21.13 -33.67
CA ASP A 102 -24.26 20.64 -33.85
C ASP A 102 -23.22 21.39 -32.99
N GLU A 103 -23.48 22.64 -32.61
CA GLU A 103 -22.59 23.40 -31.71
C GLU A 103 -22.52 22.75 -30.31
N ASP A 104 -23.64 22.20 -29.83
CA ASP A 104 -23.71 21.56 -28.53
C ASP A 104 -22.95 20.23 -28.50
N LYS A 105 -22.86 19.53 -29.64
CA LYS A 105 -22.05 18.31 -29.76
C LYS A 105 -20.56 18.59 -29.56
N GLY A 106 -20.08 19.73 -30.06
CA GLY A 106 -18.73 20.22 -29.79
C GLY A 106 -18.49 20.46 -28.30
N LEU A 107 -19.42 21.15 -27.64
CA LEU A 107 -19.34 21.44 -26.20
C LEU A 107 -19.39 20.19 -25.33
N VAL A 108 -20.19 19.19 -25.70
CA VAL A 108 -20.24 17.90 -24.99
C VAL A 108 -18.91 17.14 -25.14
N SER A 109 -18.30 17.17 -26.32
CA SER A 109 -16.98 16.57 -26.54
C SER A 109 -15.91 17.25 -25.70
N GLU A 110 -15.94 18.58 -25.58
CA GLU A 110 -15.04 19.32 -24.69
C GLU A 110 -15.27 18.98 -23.22
N LEU A 111 -16.54 18.93 -22.79
CA LEU A 111 -16.92 18.55 -21.42
C LEU A 111 -16.40 17.17 -21.05
N PHE A 112 -16.53 16.20 -21.97
CA PHE A 112 -15.99 14.86 -21.78
C PHE A 112 -14.49 14.90 -21.50
N MET A 113 -13.72 15.62 -22.33
CA MET A 113 -12.27 15.73 -22.19
C MET A 113 -11.89 16.38 -20.85
N GLU A 114 -12.57 17.46 -20.46
CA GLU A 114 -12.33 18.14 -19.18
C GLU A 114 -12.63 17.24 -17.97
N ILE A 115 -13.75 16.48 -18.02
CA ILE A 115 -14.13 15.55 -16.95
C ILE A 115 -13.08 14.45 -16.83
N VAL A 116 -12.71 13.80 -17.93
CA VAL A 116 -11.70 12.74 -17.95
C VAL A 116 -10.38 13.26 -17.39
N GLU A 117 -9.90 14.41 -17.87
CA GLU A 117 -8.64 14.98 -17.43
C GLU A 117 -8.63 15.25 -15.91
N ARG A 118 -9.66 15.92 -15.39
CA ARG A 118 -9.76 16.25 -13.96
C ARG A 118 -9.88 14.99 -13.11
N TYR A 119 -10.74 14.06 -13.52
CA TYR A 119 -10.98 12.82 -12.78
C TYR A 119 -9.74 11.94 -12.71
N MET A 120 -9.04 11.78 -13.84
CA MET A 120 -7.82 10.98 -13.93
C MET A 120 -6.68 11.61 -13.11
N LYS A 121 -6.51 12.94 -13.15
CA LYS A 121 -5.49 13.64 -12.35
C LYS A 121 -5.75 13.51 -10.84
N MET A 122 -7.00 13.69 -10.42
CA MET A 122 -7.40 13.48 -9.02
C MET A 122 -7.11 12.04 -8.58
N GLY A 123 -7.54 11.08 -9.38
CA GLY A 123 -7.30 9.65 -9.17
C GLY A 123 -5.83 9.27 -9.06
N ALA A 124 -5.00 9.77 -9.98
CA ALA A 124 -3.56 9.58 -9.96
C ALA A 124 -2.93 10.19 -8.71
N GLY A 125 -3.37 11.38 -8.33
CA GLY A 125 -2.91 12.06 -7.11
C GLY A 125 -3.19 11.22 -5.86
N GLN A 126 -4.40 10.66 -5.74
CA GLN A 126 -4.75 9.77 -4.63
C GLN A 126 -3.92 8.49 -4.64
N PHE A 127 -3.87 7.80 -5.77
CA PHE A 127 -3.09 6.57 -5.93
C PHE A 127 -1.61 6.77 -5.55
N LEU A 128 -0.97 7.84 -6.03
CA LEU A 128 0.44 8.11 -5.72
C LEU A 128 0.66 8.49 -4.25
N ARG A 129 -0.30 9.17 -3.61
CA ARG A 129 -0.23 9.44 -2.16
C ARG A 129 -0.31 8.14 -1.37
N ASP A 130 -1.26 7.28 -1.68
CA ASP A 130 -1.44 5.99 -1.01
C ASP A 130 -0.23 5.08 -1.23
N PHE A 131 0.26 4.99 -2.48
CA PHE A 131 1.46 4.23 -2.81
C PHE A 131 2.69 4.68 -2.02
N ARG A 132 2.93 5.99 -1.91
CA ARG A 132 4.04 6.54 -1.10
C ARG A 132 3.87 6.22 0.38
N ARG A 133 2.66 6.38 0.92
CA ARG A 133 2.36 6.05 2.33
C ARG A 133 2.69 4.59 2.62
N ASP A 134 2.23 3.68 1.78
CA ASP A 134 2.47 2.24 1.94
C ASP A 134 3.96 1.88 1.82
N TYR A 135 4.67 2.54 0.90
CA TYR A 135 6.12 2.37 0.76
C TYR A 135 6.86 2.83 2.02
N HIS A 136 6.49 3.97 2.60
CA HIS A 136 7.08 4.47 3.85
C HIS A 136 6.82 3.54 5.03
N LEU A 137 5.61 2.96 5.12
CA LEU A 137 5.28 1.96 6.13
C LEU A 137 6.17 0.71 5.98
N LYS A 138 6.34 0.19 4.76
CA LYS A 138 7.24 -0.95 4.48
C LYS A 138 8.68 -0.65 4.87
N LYS A 139 9.21 0.53 4.51
CA LYS A 139 10.57 0.96 4.90
C LYS A 139 10.73 1.03 6.41
N SER A 140 9.73 1.55 7.12
CA SER A 140 9.75 1.68 8.58
C SER A 140 9.74 0.32 9.27
N LEU A 141 8.91 -0.62 8.79
CA LEU A 141 8.89 -2.00 9.27
C LEU A 141 10.23 -2.71 9.04
N ALA A 142 10.81 -2.57 7.84
CA ALA A 142 12.11 -3.13 7.50
C ALA A 142 13.21 -2.57 8.44
N HIS A 143 13.20 -1.27 8.70
CA HIS A 143 14.12 -0.65 9.64
C HIS A 143 13.94 -1.19 11.08
N ARG A 144 12.70 -1.27 11.57
CA ARG A 144 12.42 -1.84 12.91
C ARG A 144 12.95 -3.27 13.04
N LYS A 145 12.72 -4.11 12.04
CA LYS A 145 13.27 -5.49 11.99
C LYS A 145 14.80 -5.49 12.05
N ALA A 146 15.46 -4.65 11.26
CA ALA A 146 16.92 -4.55 11.25
C ALA A 146 17.48 -4.06 12.61
N VAL A 147 16.81 -3.12 13.27
CA VAL A 147 17.20 -2.66 14.62
C VAL A 147 17.05 -3.75 15.66
N LEU A 148 15.93 -4.49 15.65
CA LEU A 148 15.71 -5.60 16.58
C LEU A 148 16.78 -6.68 16.41
N GLN A 149 17.07 -7.09 15.17
CA GLN A 149 18.15 -8.05 14.88
C GLN A 149 19.53 -7.55 15.35
N ARG A 150 19.83 -6.25 15.20
CA ARG A 150 21.08 -5.67 15.73
C ARG A 150 21.12 -5.70 17.26
N LYS A 151 20.01 -5.42 17.93
CA LYS A 151 19.91 -5.49 19.39
C LYS A 151 20.08 -6.93 19.89
N GLU A 152 19.41 -7.90 19.25
CA GLU A 152 19.56 -9.33 19.55
C GLU A 152 21.02 -9.75 19.39
N LYS A 153 21.66 -9.44 18.25
CA LYS A 153 23.08 -9.78 18.01
C LYS A 153 24.03 -9.09 18.99
N ALA A 154 23.73 -7.87 19.41
CA ALA A 154 24.51 -7.17 20.44
C ALA A 154 24.34 -7.83 21.80
N ASN A 155 23.13 -8.29 22.14
CA ASN A 155 22.86 -9.03 23.37
C ASN A 155 23.58 -10.38 23.36
N GLU A 156 23.47 -11.15 22.28
CA GLU A 156 24.21 -12.42 22.08
C GLU A 156 25.71 -12.23 22.28
N ARG A 157 26.30 -11.14 21.76
CA ARG A 157 27.72 -10.81 21.96
C ARG A 157 28.07 -10.49 23.42
N ARG A 158 27.19 -9.78 24.15
CA ARG A 158 27.39 -9.46 25.57
C ARG A 158 27.29 -10.69 26.47
N MET A 159 26.44 -11.64 26.10
CA MET A 159 26.24 -12.87 26.87
C MET A 159 27.37 -13.90 26.67
N LYS A 160 28.26 -13.72 25.69
CA LYS A 160 29.42 -14.61 25.49
C LYS A 160 30.35 -14.61 26.70
N VAL A 161 30.55 -15.80 27.28
CA VAL A 161 31.58 -16.02 28.31
C VAL A 161 32.93 -16.20 27.61
N HIS A 162 33.89 -15.31 27.90
CA HIS A 162 35.22 -15.40 27.30
C HIS A 162 36.11 -16.39 28.04
N PHE A 163 36.89 -17.21 27.31
CA PHE A 163 37.83 -18.19 27.90
C PHE A 163 38.79 -17.57 28.93
N LYS A 164 39.32 -16.37 28.66
CA LYS A 164 40.18 -15.65 29.62
C LYS A 164 39.49 -15.39 30.97
N GLN A 165 38.18 -15.16 30.97
CA GLN A 165 37.41 -14.96 32.22
C GLN A 165 37.21 -16.28 32.97
N MET A 166 37.10 -17.41 32.26
CA MET A 166 37.02 -18.75 32.87
C MET A 166 38.37 -19.19 33.46
N GLU A 167 39.49 -18.85 32.81
CA GLU A 167 40.84 -19.10 33.34
C GLU A 167 41.06 -18.32 34.65
N GLN A 168 40.54 -17.10 34.73
CA GLN A 168 40.63 -16.24 35.91
C GLN A 168 39.69 -16.63 37.07
N ASP A 169 38.70 -17.47 36.84
CA ASP A 169 37.77 -17.94 37.88
C ASP A 169 38.52 -18.80 38.91
N ARG A 170 38.65 -18.32 40.16
CA ARG A 170 39.33 -19.05 41.24
C ARG A 170 38.37 -19.87 42.11
N SER A 171 37.09 -19.95 41.75
CA SER A 171 36.12 -20.75 42.51
C SER A 171 36.45 -22.25 42.43
N PRO A 172 36.16 -23.03 43.49
CA PRO A 172 36.40 -24.48 43.49
C PRO A 172 35.69 -25.14 42.31
N GLY A 173 36.44 -25.80 41.43
CA GLY A 173 35.90 -26.43 40.22
C GLY A 173 35.29 -25.46 39.21
N LYS A 174 35.66 -24.17 39.22
CA LYS A 174 35.18 -23.14 38.27
C LYS A 174 33.65 -22.96 38.29
N ARG A 175 33.02 -23.15 39.47
CA ARG A 175 31.56 -23.13 39.67
C ARG A 175 30.88 -21.85 39.15
N ILE A 176 31.52 -20.69 39.26
CA ILE A 176 30.95 -19.41 38.81
C ILE A 176 30.85 -19.37 37.28
N SER A 177 31.90 -19.77 36.58
CA SER A 177 31.91 -19.89 35.11
C SER A 177 30.89 -20.92 34.64
N HIS A 178 30.82 -22.06 35.32
CA HIS A 178 29.87 -23.13 35.02
C HIS A 178 28.40 -22.68 35.17
N ALA A 179 28.07 -21.96 36.25
CA ALA A 179 26.72 -21.42 36.46
C ALA A 179 26.30 -20.42 35.37
N ARG A 180 27.23 -19.57 34.91
CA ARG A 180 26.99 -18.64 33.79
C ARG A 180 26.77 -19.36 32.46
N LEU A 181 27.53 -20.42 32.19
CA LEU A 181 27.34 -21.25 31.00
C LEU A 181 25.98 -21.96 31.02
N LEU A 182 25.55 -22.48 32.16
CA LEU A 182 24.23 -23.09 32.32
C LEU A 182 23.10 -22.08 32.11
N SER A 183 23.21 -20.88 32.68
CA SER A 183 22.25 -19.79 32.44
C SER A 183 22.18 -19.43 30.95
N LEU A 184 23.33 -19.35 30.27
CA LEU A 184 23.38 -19.07 28.84
C LEU A 184 22.69 -20.15 27.99
N VAL A 185 22.93 -21.42 28.30
CA VAL A 185 22.32 -22.56 27.59
C VAL A 185 20.81 -22.63 27.83
N ASN A 186 20.36 -22.31 29.05
CA ASN A 186 18.94 -22.28 29.40
C ASN A 186 18.20 -21.10 28.75
N GLU A 187 18.82 -19.92 28.66
CA GLU A 187 18.20 -18.73 28.05
C GLU A 187 18.19 -18.76 26.51
N LEU A 188 19.21 -19.35 25.87
CA LEU A 188 19.38 -19.30 24.41
C LEU A 188 19.10 -20.63 23.69
N THR A 189 18.70 -21.69 24.41
CA THR A 189 18.47 -23.05 23.86
C THR A 189 19.61 -23.52 22.94
N HIS A 190 19.34 -24.23 21.84
CA HIS A 190 20.34 -24.75 20.89
C HIS A 190 21.29 -23.69 20.30
N LYS A 191 20.88 -22.41 20.24
CA LYS A 191 21.73 -21.30 19.75
C LYS A 191 22.80 -20.89 20.76
N GLY A 192 22.57 -21.10 22.06
CA GLY A 192 23.54 -20.83 23.11
C GLY A 192 24.80 -21.68 22.97
N LEU A 193 24.65 -22.95 22.58
CA LEU A 193 25.77 -23.87 22.36
C LEU A 193 26.66 -23.44 21.19
N THR A 194 26.09 -23.00 20.06
CA THR A 194 26.86 -22.52 18.90
C THR A 194 27.65 -21.24 19.19
N LEU A 195 27.17 -20.41 20.12
CA LEU A 195 27.87 -19.20 20.56
C LEU A 195 29.05 -19.50 21.51
N LEU A 196 29.00 -20.61 22.24
CA LEU A 196 30.05 -21.09 23.15
C LEU A 196 31.21 -21.75 22.41
N TYR A 197 30.92 -22.53 21.36
CA TYR A 197 31.92 -23.33 20.64
C TYR A 197 32.21 -22.73 19.27
N THR A 198 32.98 -21.64 19.21
CA THR A 198 33.31 -20.97 17.93
C THR A 198 34.50 -21.57 17.18
N ASN A 199 35.03 -22.73 17.58
CA ASN A 199 35.97 -23.54 16.77
C ASN A 199 36.16 -24.93 17.39
N VAL A 200 35.29 -25.90 17.08
CA VAL A 200 35.57 -27.31 17.39
C VAL A 200 35.17 -28.17 16.19
N TYR A 201 36.14 -28.87 15.60
CA TYR A 201 35.89 -29.96 14.65
C TYR A 201 35.20 -31.10 15.42
N VAL A 202 33.96 -31.42 15.06
CA VAL A 202 33.23 -32.55 15.64
C VAL A 202 33.66 -33.81 14.89
N VAL A 203 34.48 -34.66 15.52
CA VAL A 203 34.71 -36.02 15.05
C VAL A 203 33.67 -36.93 15.73
N HIS A 204 32.75 -37.46 14.94
CA HIS A 204 31.69 -38.37 15.39
C HIS A 204 32.27 -39.74 15.74
N THR A 205 32.63 -39.96 17.01
CA THR A 205 32.52 -41.28 17.63
C THR A 205 32.59 -41.13 19.14
N THR A 206 31.48 -41.47 19.80
CA THR A 206 31.30 -41.64 21.25
C THR A 206 31.45 -40.35 22.07
N PHE A 207 30.41 -40.03 22.86
CA PHE A 207 30.30 -38.83 23.70
C PHE A 207 31.48 -38.69 24.69
N VAL A 208 32.57 -38.07 24.23
CA VAL A 208 33.62 -37.49 25.07
C VAL A 208 33.97 -36.14 24.44
N VAL A 209 33.48 -35.06 25.03
CA VAL A 209 33.86 -33.70 24.63
C VAL A 209 35.27 -33.43 25.16
N LEU A 210 36.28 -33.77 24.38
CA LEU A 210 37.67 -33.38 24.63
C LEU A 210 37.86 -31.90 24.30
N LEU A 211 38.01 -31.08 25.35
CA LEU A 211 38.40 -29.67 25.23
C LEU A 211 39.88 -29.60 24.83
N VAL A 212 40.18 -29.48 23.54
CA VAL A 212 41.52 -29.15 23.05
C VAL A 212 41.59 -27.66 22.75
N GLY A 213 42.18 -26.90 23.67
CA GLY A 213 42.54 -25.51 23.44
C GLY A 213 43.82 -25.46 22.59
N THR A 214 43.72 -25.14 21.30
CA THR A 214 44.89 -24.80 20.50
C THR A 214 45.17 -23.31 20.60
N LYS A 215 46.36 -22.99 21.12
CA LYS A 215 46.94 -21.64 21.10
C LYS A 215 47.24 -21.29 19.65
N LYS A 216 46.62 -20.25 19.08
CA LYS A 216 47.08 -19.69 17.80
C LYS A 216 48.44 -19.02 18.03
N SER A 217 49.45 -19.44 17.28
CA SER A 217 50.71 -18.71 17.10
C SER A 217 50.45 -17.41 16.34
#